data_AF-A0A1H2ZNX3-F1
#
_entry.id   AF-A0A1H2ZNX3-F1
#
_cell.length_a   1.000
_cell.length_b   1.000
_cell.length_c   1.000
_cell.angle_alpha   90.00
_cell.angle_beta   90.00
_cell.angle_gamma   90.00
#
_symmetry.space_group_name_H-M   'P 1'
#
loop_
_entity.id
_entity.type
_entity.pdbx_description
1 polymer ?
#
loop_
_entity_poly.entity_id
_entity_poly.type
_entity_poly.pdbx_seq_one_letter_code
_entity_poly.pdbx_strand_id
1 'polypeptide(L)'
;MSTKSEHYDVIRKPLITEKATLASENNAVVFEVAIDSNKPMIKEAVETLFGVKVKAVNTTITKGKVKRFRGQPGRRKDVKKAYVTLEEGNTIDVSTGL
;
A
#
# COMPACT_ATOMS: atom_id res chain seq x y z
N MET A 1 -5.56 20.24 -5.88
CA MET A 1 -4.78 19.10 -6.39
C MET A 1 -5.63 18.41 -7.47
N SER A 2 -5.13 18.26 -8.69
CA SER A 2 -5.85 17.55 -9.76
C SER A 2 -5.52 16.06 -9.68
N THR A 3 -6.54 15.20 -9.64
CA THR A 3 -6.41 13.75 -9.64
C THR A 3 -5.98 13.27 -11.03
N LYS A 4 -4.70 12.88 -11.18
CA LYS A 4 -4.22 12.18 -12.36
C LYS A 4 -4.56 10.69 -12.29
N SER A 5 -4.78 10.07 -13.45
CA SER A 5 -5.01 8.62 -13.56
C SER A 5 -3.86 7.79 -12.95
N GLU A 6 -2.63 8.28 -13.09
CA GLU A 6 -1.42 7.64 -12.58
C GLU A 6 -1.50 7.31 -11.08
N HIS A 7 -2.16 8.14 -10.27
CA HIS A 7 -2.28 7.91 -8.82
C HIS A 7 -3.10 6.66 -8.48
N TYR A 8 -4.12 6.33 -9.28
CA TYR A 8 -4.92 5.12 -9.12
C TYR A 8 -4.11 3.86 -9.48
N ASP A 9 -3.14 3.97 -10.40
CA ASP A 9 -2.29 2.84 -10.77
C ASP A 9 -1.28 2.49 -9.66
N VAL A 10 -0.89 3.48 -8.84
CA VAL A 10 0.08 3.30 -7.76
C VAL A 10 -0.47 2.47 -6.61
N ILE A 11 -1.68 2.76 -6.13
CA ILE A 11 -2.28 2.13 -4.95
C ILE A 11 -3.25 1.05 -5.41
N ARG A 12 -2.92 -0.22 -5.15
CA ARG A 12 -3.73 -1.34 -5.66
C ARG A 12 -4.82 -1.77 -4.70
N LYS A 13 -4.49 -1.92 -3.42
CA LYS A 13 -5.44 -2.34 -2.37
C LYS A 13 -4.85 -2.15 -0.97
N PRO A 14 -5.69 -2.03 0.07
CA PRO A 14 -5.23 -2.11 1.45
C PRO A 14 -4.84 -3.53 1.84
N LEU A 15 -3.88 -3.65 2.78
CA LEU A 15 -3.46 -4.93 3.33
C LEU A 15 -4.04 -5.13 4.72
N ILE A 16 -5.03 -6.01 4.82
CA ILE A 16 -5.70 -6.37 6.08
C ILE A 16 -4.97 -7.58 6.67
N THR A 17 -4.22 -7.36 7.75
CA THR A 17 -3.51 -8.40 8.53
C THR A 17 -3.41 -7.93 9.97
N GLU A 18 -3.23 -8.83 10.94
CA GLU A 18 -3.02 -8.45 12.36
C GLU A 18 -1.90 -7.41 12.53
N LYS A 19 -0.79 -7.58 11.82
CA LYS A 19 0.32 -6.61 11.82
C LYS A 19 -0.06 -5.24 11.25
N ALA A 20 -0.94 -5.21 10.24
CA ALA A 20 -1.43 -3.95 9.70
C ALA A 20 -2.38 -3.25 10.68
N THR A 21 -3.19 -4.00 11.42
CA THR A 21 -4.02 -3.46 12.51
C THR A 21 -3.15 -2.85 13.61
N LEU A 22 -2.08 -3.53 14.03
CA LEU A 22 -1.11 -2.98 15.00
C LEU A 22 -0.38 -1.72 14.47
N ALA A 23 -0.13 -1.66 13.16
CA ALA A 23 0.43 -0.45 12.55
C ALA A 23 -0.57 0.72 12.59
N SER A 24 -1.87 0.42 12.44
CA SER A 24 -2.94 1.42 12.49
C SER A 24 -3.04 2.09 13.85
N GLU A 25 -2.71 1.40 14.95
CA GLU A 25 -2.62 2.01 16.29
C GLU A 25 -1.58 3.13 16.36
N ASN A 26 -0.58 3.08 15.48
CA ASN A 26 0.49 4.07 15.35
C ASN A 26 0.26 5.04 14.16
N ASN A 27 -1.01 5.26 13.77
CA ASN A 27 -1.41 6.09 12.63
C ASN A 27 -0.75 5.67 11.30
N ALA A 28 -0.43 4.39 11.14
CA ALA A 28 0.17 3.87 9.92
C ALA A 28 -0.77 2.90 9.18
N VAL A 29 -1.01 3.18 7.90
CA VAL A 29 -1.85 2.35 7.02
C VAL A 29 -0.97 1.61 6.04
N VAL A 30 -1.33 0.36 5.73
CA VAL A 30 -0.53 -0.52 4.88
C VAL A 30 -1.24 -0.80 3.57
N PHE A 31 -0.57 -0.50 2.46
CA PHE A 31 -1.09 -0.73 1.10
C PHE A 31 -0.21 -1.71 0.32
N GLU A 32 -0.84 -2.50 -0.56
CA GLU A 32 -0.17 -3.10 -1.71
C GLU A 32 -0.10 -2.05 -2.82
N VAL A 33 1.11 -1.77 -3.30
CA VAL A 33 1.38 -0.75 -4.32
C VAL A 33 2.06 -1.36 -5.54
N ALA A 34 2.08 -0.61 -6.64
CA ALA A 34 2.77 -1.02 -7.86
C ALA A 34 4.29 -1.24 -7.64
N ILE A 35 4.87 -2.20 -8.37
CA ILE A 35 6.26 -2.65 -8.10
C ILE A 35 7.32 -1.68 -8.60
N ASP A 36 6.95 -0.83 -9.54
CA ASP A 36 7.67 0.28 -10.13
C ASP A 36 7.55 1.58 -9.30
N SER A 37 6.68 1.61 -8.29
CA SER A 37 6.42 2.86 -7.56
C SER A 37 7.53 3.35 -6.62
N ASN A 38 7.75 4.66 -6.58
CA ASN A 38 8.70 5.32 -5.68
C ASN A 38 7.99 5.95 -4.47
N LYS A 39 8.73 6.18 -3.38
CA LYS A 39 8.16 6.77 -2.14
C LYS A 39 7.48 8.13 -2.35
N PRO A 40 8.05 9.10 -3.11
CA PRO A 40 7.37 10.37 -3.36
C PRO A 40 6.04 10.18 -4.11
N MET A 41 6.04 9.30 -5.10
CA MET A 41 4.84 9.00 -5.90
C MET A 41 3.74 8.34 -5.06
N ILE A 42 4.09 7.44 -4.14
CA ILE A 42 3.13 6.85 -3.18
C ILE A 42 2.58 7.94 -2.24
N LYS A 43 3.44 8.85 -1.76
CA LYS A 43 3.02 9.96 -0.90
C LYS A 43 1.97 10.82 -1.61
N GLU A 44 2.29 11.31 -2.80
CA GLU A 44 1.39 12.14 -3.59
C GLU A 44 0.07 11.42 -3.91
N ALA A 45 0.12 10.14 -4.26
CA ALA A 45 -1.08 9.35 -4.53
C ALA A 45 -1.98 9.22 -3.30
N VAL A 46 -1.42 8.93 -2.12
CA VAL A 46 -2.21 8.81 -0.88
C VAL A 46 -2.82 10.15 -0.49
N GLU A 47 -2.04 11.24 -0.52
CA GLU A 47 -2.52 12.57 -0.16
C GLU A 47 -3.62 13.05 -1.12
N THR A 48 -3.48 12.75 -2.42
CA THR A 48 -4.46 13.19 -3.44
C THR A 48 -5.73 12.35 -3.42
N LEU A 49 -5.63 11.02 -3.25
CA LEU A 49 -6.79 10.12 -3.30
C LEU A 49 -7.62 10.14 -2.01
N PHE A 50 -6.96 10.26 -0.86
CA PHE A 50 -7.63 10.20 0.44
C PHE A 50 -7.77 11.57 1.12
N GLY A 51 -7.19 12.63 0.57
CA GLY A 51 -7.29 13.99 1.12
C GLY A 51 -6.61 14.16 2.49
N VAL A 52 -5.68 13.27 2.83
CA VAL A 52 -4.96 13.26 4.11
C VAL A 52 -3.55 13.82 3.96
N LYS A 53 -2.88 14.13 5.08
CA LYS A 53 -1.45 14.47 5.08
C LYS A 53 -0.59 13.29 5.52
N VAL A 54 0.48 13.03 4.77
CA VAL A 54 1.40 11.91 4.99
C VAL A 54 2.71 12.40 5.60
N LYS A 55 3.05 11.86 6.78
CA LYS A 55 4.30 12.11 7.49
C LYS A 55 5.47 11.38 6.86
N ALA A 56 5.33 10.07 6.64
CA ALA A 56 6.41 9.22 6.15
C ALA A 56 5.90 8.02 5.34
N VAL A 57 6.74 7.53 4.42
CA VAL A 57 6.46 6.33 3.62
C VAL A 57 7.64 5.36 3.68
N ASN A 58 7.35 4.13 4.08
CA ASN A 58 8.32 3.03 4.14
C ASN A 58 7.85 1.90 3.23
N THR A 59 8.72 1.44 2.33
CA THR A 59 8.37 0.42 1.34
C THR A 59 9.19 -0.84 1.54
N THR A 60 8.58 -2.00 1.35
CA THR A 60 9.25 -3.30 1.36
C THR A 60 8.74 -4.18 0.22
N ILE A 61 9.60 -5.03 -0.35
CA ILE A 61 9.21 -5.98 -1.40
C ILE A 61 9.19 -7.39 -0.80
N THR A 62 8.03 -8.03 -0.84
CA THR A 62 7.87 -9.44 -0.48
C THR A 62 7.99 -10.29 -1.74
N LYS A 63 8.97 -11.19 -1.77
CA LYS A 63 9.14 -12.12 -2.89
C LYS A 63 8.03 -13.16 -2.92
N GLY A 64 7.50 -13.41 -4.11
CA GLY A 64 6.44 -14.38 -4.32
C GLY A 64 6.91 -15.80 -4.03
N LYS A 65 6.11 -16.55 -3.26
CA LYS A 65 6.41 -17.93 -2.89
C LYS A 65 6.39 -18.84 -4.13
N VAL A 66 7.36 -19.75 -4.21
CA VAL A 66 7.31 -20.89 -5.15
C VAL A 66 6.22 -21.85 -4.67
N LYS A 67 5.39 -22.30 -5.60
CA LYS A 67 4.28 -23.24 -5.38
C LYS A 67 4.29 -24.28 -6.48
N ARG A 68 3.59 -25.39 -6.26
CA ARG A 68 3.47 -26.46 -7.23
C ARG A 68 2.01 -26.65 -7.57
N PHE A 69 1.70 -26.76 -8.85
CA PHE A 69 0.36 -27.09 -9.33
C PHE A 69 0.50 -28.25 -10.33
N ARG A 70 -0.20 -29.37 -10.07
CA ARG A 70 -0.12 -30.59 -10.90
C ARG A 70 1.32 -31.05 -11.21
N GLY A 71 2.20 -30.99 -10.21
CA GLY A 71 3.60 -31.39 -10.35
C GLY A 71 4.53 -30.33 -10.98
N GLN A 72 4.00 -29.31 -11.65
CA GLN A 72 4.79 -28.23 -12.22
C GLN A 72 5.08 -27.12 -11.20
N PRO A 73 6.35 -26.66 -11.06
CA PRO A 73 6.69 -25.53 -10.22
C PRO A 73 6.25 -24.22 -10.88
N GLY A 74 5.57 -23.37 -10.13
CA GLY A 74 5.21 -22.01 -10.50
C GLY A 74 5.57 -21.04 -9.38
N ARG A 75 5.65 -19.74 -9.67
CA ARG A 75 5.96 -18.71 -8.68
C ARG A 75 4.85 -17.67 -8.65
N ARG A 76 4.44 -17.26 -7.45
CA ARG A 76 3.50 -16.14 -7.28
C ARG A 76 4.18 -14.81 -7.62
N LYS A 77 3.39 -13.78 -7.94
CA LYS A 77 3.90 -12.42 -8.17
C LYS A 77 4.58 -11.88 -6.90
N ASP A 78 5.65 -11.11 -7.10
CA ASP A 78 6.25 -10.29 -6.05
C ASP A 78 5.27 -9.15 -5.69
N VAL A 79 5.27 -8.71 -4.44
CA VAL A 79 4.35 -7.69 -3.93
C VAL A 79 5.15 -6.60 -3.22
N LYS A 80 4.94 -5.34 -3.59
CA LYS A 80 5.48 -4.19 -2.85
C LYS A 80 4.43 -3.72 -1.83
N LYS A 81 4.85 -3.63 -0.57
CA LYS A 81 4.06 -3.10 0.54
C LYS A 81 4.54 -1.72 0.89
N ALA A 82 3.63 -0.78 1.06
CA ALA A 82 3.92 0.55 1.57
C ALA A 82 3.26 0.70 2.95
N TYR A 83 4.06 1.02 3.95
CA TYR A 83 3.63 1.51 5.26
C TYR A 83 3.62 3.04 5.17
N VAL A 84 2.45 3.63 5.32
CA VAL A 84 2.21 5.06 5.16
C VAL A 84 1.79 5.61 6.51
N THR A 85 2.65 6.39 7.13
CA THR A 85 2.38 7.05 8.40
C THR A 85 1.71 8.39 8.14
N LEU A 86 0.53 8.59 8.71
CA LEU A 86 -0.26 9.81 8.59
C LEU A 86 0.17 10.85 9.63
N GLU A 87 -0.12 12.12 9.36
CA GLU A 87 -0.07 13.15 10.41
C GLU A 87 -1.19 12.95 11.43
N GLU A 88 -0.97 13.45 12.64
CA GLU A 88 -1.92 13.35 13.75
C GLU A 88 -3.28 13.95 13.37
N GLY A 89 -4.36 13.25 13.68
CA GLY A 89 -5.73 13.67 13.38
C GLY A 89 -6.26 13.25 12.00
N ASN A 90 -5.41 12.69 11.12
CA ASN A 90 -5.87 12.10 9.87
C ASN A 90 -6.12 10.60 10.02
N THR A 91 -7.28 10.14 9.55
CA THR A 91 -7.66 8.73 9.56
C THR A 91 -8.10 8.33 8.16
N ILE A 92 -7.66 7.16 7.71
CA ILE A 92 -8.18 6.52 6.49
C ILE A 92 -9.03 5.34 6.94
N ASP A 93 -10.29 5.32 6.52
CA ASP A 93 -11.09 4.11 6.63
C ASP A 93 -10.63 3.12 5.54
N VAL A 94 -10.04 2.02 5.98
CA VAL A 94 -9.47 0.99 5.10
C VAL A 94 -10.50 -0.08 4.70
N SER A 95 -11.71 -0.01 5.26
CA SER A 95 -12.79 -0.97 5.01
C SER A 95 -13.71 -0.53 3.87
N THR A 96 -13.78 0.77 3.61
CA THR A 96 -14.41 1.34 2.44
C THR A 96 -13.50 1.10 1.24
N GLY A 97 -13.81 0.05 0.46
CA GLY A 97 -13.10 -0.24 -0.78
C GLY A 97 -13.07 0.98 -1.71
N LEU A 98 -11.94 1.15 -2.41
CA LEU A 98 -11.78 2.07 -3.53
C LEU A 98 -12.74 1.74 -4.67
#